data_AF-A0A553IDF2-F1
#
_entry.id   AF-A0A553IDF2-F1
#
_cell.length_a   1.000
_cell.length_b   1.000
_cell.length_c   1.000
_cell.angle_alpha   90.00
_cell.angle_beta   90.00
_cell.angle_gamma   90.00
#
_symmetry.space_group_name_H-M   'P 1'
#
loop_
_entity.id
_entity.type
_entity.pdbx_description
1 polymer ?
#
loop_
_entity_poly.entity_id
_entity_poly.type
_entity_poly.pdbx_seq_one_letter_code
_entity_poly.pdbx_strand_id
1 'polypeptide(L)'
;MARHPLQRLTSPSRQFSMLLHTAGIASFLASFRFLAQWETPMPAGFGGHYQFLTIIGLALALCTFVVGLIADLTLSPGLFQVKNALAVCSTPLEVLITVLFWGLCAIDKSLVFPPESELDFLPNFGFHAAPGIFLTLDLLLLSPPWTIDGFAAISLSQTIALLYWVWVEYCHRRNGWYPYPIFDILSTWQRATLFAFSAFLMTGSTLALKWLYGRVNGVPTDHDVHGPDLLHTRSNPRQALHCRRLTALILSDHVVRGYNPLTPPDLLQHEIPQTTNSKRTVLESREEAVAIVKGTDTKDRLLVIVGPCSIHDPKAALEYCDLLLKEKEKHKDELLIIMRSYLEKPRTTVGWKGLINDPEIDNSFQINKGLRMSRQLFVDLTDKGMPIASEILDTISPQFLADVLSAGAVGARTTESQLHRELASGLSFPVGFKNGTDGTLGVAIDAIGAVKHPHHFLSVTKPGVVAIVGTVGNEDCYVILRGGKRGTNYDAKSIAEAKEALQKAGIQQRLMVDCSHGNSEKNHKNQPKVAASIAEQLSKGETGIMGVMIESNINEGNQKVPKEGKAGLAYGVSITDACIGWEDTVSVLDTLANAVKERRKVNSTNGQQ
;
A
#
# COMPACT_ATOMS: atom_id res chain seq x y z
N MET A 1 -11.31 9.19 6.71
CA MET A 1 -9.95 9.75 6.85
C MET A 1 -9.23 9.01 7.95
N ALA A 2 -7.99 8.56 7.71
CA ALA A 2 -7.19 7.94 8.75
C ALA A 2 -6.69 9.02 9.72
N ARG A 3 -6.92 8.82 11.02
CA ARG A 3 -6.39 9.67 12.10
C ARG A 3 -4.87 9.68 12.03
N HIS A 4 -4.24 10.85 12.20
CA HIS A 4 -2.79 10.91 12.28
C HIS A 4 -2.33 10.22 13.58
N PRO A 5 -1.33 9.32 13.56
CA PRO A 5 -0.97 8.47 14.70
C PRO A 5 -0.60 9.25 15.98
N LEU A 6 -0.05 10.46 15.83
CA LEU A 6 0.35 11.34 16.94
C LEU A 6 -0.76 12.30 17.41
N GLN A 7 -1.90 12.31 16.74
CA GLN A 7 -3.05 13.13 17.12
C GLN A 7 -3.77 12.44 18.29
N ARG A 8 -3.92 13.09 19.43
CA ARG A 8 -4.51 12.49 20.65
C ARG A 8 -6.01 12.24 20.55
N LEU A 9 -6.74 13.16 19.94
CA LEU A 9 -8.17 13.07 19.69
C LEU A 9 -8.45 13.19 18.19
N THR A 10 -9.56 12.62 17.72
CA THR A 10 -9.90 12.66 16.29
C THR A 10 -10.30 14.07 15.85
N SER A 11 -9.65 14.58 14.81
CA SER A 11 -10.02 15.80 14.08
C SER A 11 -9.62 15.69 12.60
N PRO A 12 -10.44 16.17 11.63
CA PRO A 12 -11.77 16.72 11.86
C PRO A 12 -12.74 15.65 12.39
N SER A 13 -13.63 16.02 13.31
CA SER A 13 -14.64 15.12 13.87
C SER A 13 -15.90 15.85 14.32
N ARG A 14 -17.05 15.17 14.17
CA ARG A 14 -18.36 15.66 14.63
C ARG A 14 -18.59 15.52 16.14
N GLN A 15 -17.51 15.46 16.93
CA GLN A 15 -17.56 15.23 18.38
C GLN A 15 -16.76 16.33 19.10
N PHE A 16 -15.72 15.98 19.84
CA PHE A 16 -14.94 16.91 20.67
C PHE A 16 -14.30 18.05 19.87
N SER A 17 -13.80 17.77 18.66
CA SER A 17 -13.21 18.79 17.77
C SER A 17 -14.21 19.89 17.44
N MET A 18 -15.40 19.50 16.96
CA MET A 18 -16.49 20.42 16.65
C MET A 18 -16.89 21.25 17.87
N LEU A 19 -16.95 20.64 19.05
CA LEU A 19 -17.30 21.33 20.30
C LEU A 19 -16.25 22.38 20.68
N LEU A 20 -14.95 22.04 20.59
CA LEU A 20 -13.87 22.99 20.87
C LEU A 20 -13.90 24.16 19.89
N HIS A 21 -14.03 23.90 18.58
CA HIS A 21 -14.10 24.97 17.58
C HIS A 21 -15.34 25.86 17.77
N THR A 22 -16.49 25.27 18.09
CA THR A 22 -17.73 26.02 18.37
C THR A 22 -17.57 26.90 19.62
N ALA A 23 -17.00 26.36 20.69
CA ALA A 23 -16.77 27.10 21.93
C ALA A 23 -15.77 28.26 21.72
N GLY A 24 -14.69 28.03 20.98
CA GLY A 24 -13.72 29.08 20.63
C GLY A 24 -14.35 30.18 19.78
N ILE A 25 -15.12 29.82 18.75
CA ILE A 25 -15.87 30.80 17.93
C ILE A 25 -16.80 31.65 18.79
N ALA A 26 -17.58 31.03 19.69
CA ALA A 26 -18.45 31.76 20.58
C ALA A 26 -17.68 32.75 21.48
N SER A 27 -16.54 32.33 22.03
CA SER A 27 -15.64 33.18 22.83
C SER A 27 -15.09 34.37 22.03
N PHE A 28 -14.64 34.14 20.80
CA PHE A 28 -14.05 35.18 19.96
C PHE A 28 -15.10 36.15 19.44
N LEU A 29 -16.28 35.65 19.04
CA LEU A 29 -17.40 36.49 18.64
C LEU A 29 -17.96 37.32 19.81
N ALA A 30 -17.93 36.80 21.03
CA ALA A 30 -18.28 37.59 22.22
C ALA A 30 -17.33 38.79 22.40
N SER A 31 -16.03 38.58 22.15
CA SER A 31 -15.02 39.64 22.21
C SER A 31 -15.21 40.68 21.09
N PHE A 32 -15.49 40.25 19.86
CA PHE A 32 -15.85 41.17 18.76
C PHE A 32 -17.18 41.91 19.01
N ARG A 33 -18.15 41.25 19.62
CA ARG A 33 -19.43 41.88 20.00
C ARG A 33 -19.21 42.95 21.06
N PHE A 34 -18.39 42.67 22.07
CA PHE A 34 -17.99 43.68 23.05
C PHE A 34 -17.31 44.86 22.36
N LEU A 35 -16.35 44.60 21.48
CA LEU A 35 -15.62 45.63 20.73
C LEU A 35 -16.56 46.53 19.93
N ALA A 36 -17.58 45.97 19.28
CA ALA A 36 -18.56 46.72 18.51
C ALA A 36 -19.50 47.59 19.37
N GLN A 37 -19.63 47.28 20.66
CA GLN A 37 -20.48 48.00 21.62
C GLN A 37 -19.68 48.95 22.51
N TRP A 38 -18.34 48.82 22.51
CA TRP A 38 -17.47 49.58 23.38
C TRP A 38 -17.20 50.96 22.80
N GLU A 39 -17.92 51.96 23.31
CA GLU A 39 -17.78 53.35 22.91
C GLU A 39 -16.44 53.92 23.39
N THR A 40 -15.46 53.93 22.49
CA THR A 40 -14.12 54.49 22.71
C THR A 40 -13.71 55.34 21.52
N PRO A 41 -12.75 56.25 21.68
CA PRO A 41 -12.18 57.00 20.56
C PRO A 41 -11.29 56.15 19.64
N MET A 42 -10.96 54.91 20.04
CA MET A 42 -10.03 54.03 19.31
C MET A 42 -10.41 53.73 17.84
N PRO A 43 -11.66 53.36 17.49
CA PRO A 43 -12.04 53.08 16.10
C PRO A 43 -12.15 54.32 15.20
N ALA A 44 -12.09 55.54 15.75
CA ALA A 44 -12.18 56.77 14.97
C ALA A 44 -10.91 57.06 14.15
N GLY A 45 -9.78 56.43 14.51
CA GLY A 45 -8.52 56.53 13.78
C GLY A 45 -8.46 55.66 12.52
N PHE A 46 -7.56 56.01 11.60
CA PHE A 46 -7.16 55.19 10.46
C PHE A 46 -6.69 53.80 10.93
N GLY A 47 -7.25 52.76 10.32
CA GLY A 47 -7.04 51.36 10.73
C GLY A 47 -8.10 50.82 11.70
N GLY A 48 -8.97 51.69 12.25
CA GLY A 48 -10.07 51.29 13.14
C GLY A 48 -9.56 50.46 14.32
N HIS A 49 -10.26 49.37 14.67
CA HIS A 49 -9.76 48.44 15.69
C HIS A 49 -8.60 47.54 15.21
N TYR A 50 -8.33 47.47 13.91
CA TYR A 50 -7.24 46.65 13.35
C TYR A 50 -5.87 47.33 13.40
N GLN A 51 -5.76 48.51 14.01
CA GLN A 51 -4.45 49.06 14.39
C GLN A 51 -3.81 48.28 15.57
N PHE A 52 -4.62 47.57 16.36
CA PHE A 52 -4.16 46.78 17.51
C PHE A 52 -3.79 45.35 17.09
N LEU A 53 -2.58 44.90 17.46
CA LEU A 53 -2.12 43.54 17.20
C LEU A 53 -3.06 42.49 17.80
N THR A 54 -3.62 42.77 18.97
CA THR A 54 -4.61 41.93 19.66
C THR A 54 -5.83 41.64 18.78
N ILE A 55 -6.34 42.64 18.06
CA ILE A 55 -7.55 42.47 17.24
C ILE A 55 -7.22 41.77 15.93
N ILE A 56 -6.05 42.03 15.35
CA ILE A 56 -5.53 41.28 14.19
C ILE A 56 -5.36 39.80 14.56
N GLY A 57 -4.74 39.51 15.71
CA GLY A 57 -4.60 38.15 16.24
C GLY A 57 -5.96 37.49 16.41
N LEU A 58 -6.88 38.15 17.12
CA LEU A 58 -8.22 37.62 17.41
C LEU A 58 -8.98 37.29 16.12
N ALA A 59 -8.85 38.12 15.08
CA ALA A 59 -9.45 37.86 13.76
C ALA A 59 -8.84 36.61 13.11
N LEU A 60 -7.52 36.44 13.19
CA LEU A 60 -6.84 35.24 12.66
C LEU A 60 -7.21 33.98 13.45
N ALA A 61 -7.35 34.08 14.77
CA ALA A 61 -7.84 33.00 15.64
C ALA A 61 -9.27 32.60 15.27
N LEU A 62 -10.16 33.57 15.06
CA LEU A 62 -11.52 33.35 14.58
C LEU A 62 -11.54 32.68 13.20
N CYS A 63 -10.76 33.15 12.24
CA CYS A 63 -10.64 32.52 10.93
C CYS A 63 -10.16 31.06 11.05
N THR A 64 -9.14 30.80 11.87
CA THR A 64 -8.61 29.44 12.12
C THR A 64 -9.71 28.52 12.63
N PHE A 65 -10.49 28.97 13.61
CA PHE A 65 -11.54 28.19 14.24
C PHE A 65 -12.80 28.03 13.36
N VAL A 66 -13.14 29.03 12.54
CA VAL A 66 -14.23 28.94 11.55
C VAL A 66 -13.88 27.90 10.48
N VAL A 67 -12.67 27.94 9.93
CA VAL A 67 -12.22 26.91 8.97
C VAL A 67 -12.20 25.54 9.63
N GLY A 68 -11.77 25.45 10.90
CA GLY A 68 -11.82 24.22 11.71
C GLY A 68 -13.24 23.66 11.86
N LEU A 69 -14.21 24.50 12.20
CA LEU A 69 -15.61 24.09 12.32
C LEU A 69 -16.19 23.62 10.98
N ILE A 70 -15.91 24.32 9.88
CA ILE A 70 -16.37 23.88 8.55
C ILE A 70 -15.70 22.54 8.19
N ALA A 71 -14.42 22.35 8.53
CA ALA A 71 -13.73 21.07 8.35
C ALA A 71 -14.39 19.94 9.17
N ASP A 72 -14.82 20.22 10.41
CA ASP A 72 -15.54 19.24 11.25
C ASP A 72 -16.92 18.87 10.71
N LEU A 73 -17.67 19.85 10.19
CA LEU A 73 -19.00 19.64 9.62
C LEU A 73 -18.94 18.84 8.30
N THR A 74 -18.01 19.23 7.42
CA THR A 74 -17.86 18.66 6.08
C THR A 74 -16.99 17.40 6.04
N LEU A 75 -16.18 17.17 7.09
CA LEU A 75 -15.12 16.16 7.10
C LEU A 75 -14.18 16.29 5.89
N SER A 76 -13.87 17.53 5.49
CA SER A 76 -13.01 17.81 4.33
C SER A 76 -11.52 17.78 4.71
N PRO A 77 -10.68 16.96 4.04
CA PRO A 77 -9.24 16.94 4.30
C PRO A 77 -8.57 18.27 3.95
N GLY A 78 -9.01 18.92 2.87
CA GLY A 78 -8.44 20.18 2.40
C GLY A 78 -8.69 21.32 3.39
N LEU A 79 -9.90 21.43 3.93
CA LEU A 79 -10.20 22.45 4.94
C LEU A 79 -9.43 22.22 6.24
N PHE A 80 -9.22 20.95 6.62
CA PHE A 80 -8.39 20.63 7.78
C PHE A 80 -6.91 21.03 7.57
N GLN A 81 -6.37 20.85 6.36
CA GLN A 81 -5.03 21.34 6.02
C GLN A 81 -4.94 22.87 6.07
N VAL A 82 -5.93 23.58 5.55
CA VAL A 82 -5.98 25.05 5.61
C VAL A 82 -6.03 25.53 7.06
N LYS A 83 -6.87 24.93 7.91
CA LYS A 83 -6.91 25.24 9.34
C LYS A 83 -5.55 25.03 10.01
N ASN A 84 -4.88 23.92 9.74
CA ASN A 84 -3.56 23.64 10.32
C ASN A 84 -2.52 24.66 9.83
N ALA A 85 -2.55 25.06 8.57
CA ALA A 85 -1.66 26.11 8.05
C ALA A 85 -1.90 27.46 8.72
N LEU A 86 -3.16 27.84 8.96
CA LEU A 86 -3.49 29.05 9.71
C LEU A 86 -3.00 28.98 11.16
N ALA A 87 -3.15 27.82 11.81
CA ALA A 87 -2.74 27.57 13.19
C ALA A 87 -1.22 27.73 13.42
N VAL A 88 -0.39 27.48 12.39
CA VAL A 88 1.07 27.72 12.44
C VAL A 88 1.40 29.19 12.73
N CYS A 89 0.55 30.11 12.27
CA CYS A 89 0.72 31.55 12.46
C CYS A 89 -0.06 32.06 13.69
N SER A 90 -1.33 31.67 13.82
CA SER A 90 -2.21 32.21 14.88
C SER A 90 -1.83 31.77 16.28
N THR A 91 -1.47 30.49 16.48
CA THR A 91 -1.15 29.97 17.82
C THR A 91 0.05 30.67 18.47
N PRO A 92 1.24 30.77 17.84
CA PRO A 92 2.36 31.44 18.47
C PRO A 92 2.15 32.95 18.61
N LEU A 93 1.39 33.57 17.69
CA LEU A 93 1.05 34.99 17.77
C LEU A 93 0.15 35.27 18.98
N GLU A 94 -0.86 34.47 19.22
CA GLU A 94 -1.77 34.65 20.36
C GLU A 94 -1.11 34.35 21.70
N VAL A 95 -0.20 33.37 21.75
CA VAL A 95 0.63 33.14 22.94
C VAL A 95 1.56 34.34 23.18
N LEU A 96 2.14 34.92 22.14
CA LEU A 96 2.92 36.15 22.27
C LEU A 96 2.08 37.31 22.81
N ILE A 97 0.89 37.55 22.23
CA ILE A 97 -0.04 38.61 22.67
C ILE A 97 -0.38 38.41 24.15
N THR A 98 -0.67 37.17 24.57
CA THR A 98 -0.95 36.82 25.96
C THR A 98 0.22 37.18 26.87
N VAL A 99 1.44 36.73 26.53
CA VAL A 99 2.63 36.96 27.37
C VAL A 99 2.99 38.45 27.44
N LEU A 100 2.98 39.16 26.31
CA LEU A 100 3.31 40.59 26.27
C LEU A 100 2.27 41.41 27.03
N PHE A 101 0.98 41.15 26.82
CA PHE A 101 -0.09 41.88 27.48
C PHE A 101 0.01 41.80 29.00
N TRP A 102 -0.03 40.58 29.54
CA TRP A 102 0.00 40.38 30.98
C TRP A 102 1.35 40.76 31.60
N GLY A 103 2.46 40.58 30.86
CA GLY A 103 3.78 41.02 31.28
C GLY A 103 3.88 42.54 31.41
N LEU A 104 3.37 43.30 30.43
CA LEU A 104 3.33 44.76 30.49
C LEU A 104 2.37 45.26 31.57
N CYS A 105 1.17 44.68 31.68
CA CYS A 105 0.21 45.04 32.73
C CYS A 105 0.71 44.76 34.15
N ALA A 106 1.59 43.76 34.33
CA ALA A 106 2.23 43.48 35.62
C ALA A 106 3.28 44.53 36.01
N ILE A 107 3.87 45.22 35.04
CA ILE A 107 4.81 46.32 35.26
C ILE A 107 4.02 47.62 35.46
N ASP A 108 3.25 48.01 34.45
CA ASP A 108 2.41 49.21 34.45
C ASP A 108 1.34 49.09 33.34
N LYS A 109 0.06 49.07 33.75
CA LYS A 109 -1.07 48.97 32.83
C LYS A 109 -1.17 50.16 31.87
N SER A 110 -0.67 51.34 32.28
CA SER A 110 -0.73 52.55 31.46
C SER A 110 0.12 52.45 30.17
N LEU A 111 1.02 51.47 30.11
CA LEU A 111 1.82 51.18 28.91
C LEU A 111 0.98 50.59 27.77
N VAL A 112 -0.14 49.94 28.10
CA VAL A 112 -0.99 49.22 27.13
C VAL A 112 -2.31 49.95 26.90
N PHE A 113 -2.91 50.51 27.95
CA PHE A 113 -4.15 51.27 27.86
C PHE A 113 -3.98 52.68 28.43
N PRO A 114 -4.58 53.71 27.80
CA PRO A 114 -4.79 54.97 28.49
C PRO A 114 -5.70 54.75 29.71
N PRO A 115 -5.54 55.52 30.81
CA PRO A 115 -6.30 55.33 32.06
C PRO A 115 -7.82 55.34 31.88
N GLU A 116 -8.31 56.04 30.85
CA GLU A 116 -9.73 56.18 30.54
C GLU A 116 -10.32 54.99 29.77
N SER A 117 -9.50 54.00 29.40
CA SER A 117 -9.89 52.84 28.58
C SER A 117 -9.53 51.50 29.21
N GLU A 118 -9.43 51.45 30.54
CA GLU A 118 -9.19 50.20 31.26
C GLU A 118 -10.40 49.26 31.11
N LEU A 119 -10.12 48.01 30.77
CA LEU A 119 -11.12 46.97 30.59
C LEU A 119 -11.35 46.17 31.88
N ASP A 120 -12.58 45.68 32.07
CA ASP A 120 -12.88 44.68 33.08
C ASP A 120 -12.17 43.35 32.80
N PHE A 121 -12.10 42.47 33.80
CA PHE A 121 -11.42 41.18 33.68
C PHE A 121 -11.92 40.32 32.51
N LEU A 122 -13.24 40.26 32.29
CA LEU A 122 -13.81 39.34 31.32
C LEU A 122 -13.46 39.73 29.86
N PRO A 123 -13.62 40.99 29.42
CA PRO A 123 -13.08 41.45 28.14
C PRO A 123 -11.56 41.26 28.04
N ASN A 124 -10.79 41.58 29.09
CA ASN A 124 -9.33 41.38 29.09
C ASN A 124 -8.95 39.91 28.86
N PHE A 125 -9.61 39.00 29.55
CA PHE A 125 -9.42 37.56 29.36
C PHE A 125 -9.81 37.13 27.93
N GLY A 126 -10.94 37.64 27.42
CA GLY A 126 -11.45 37.34 26.08
C GLY A 126 -10.52 37.78 24.95
N PHE A 127 -9.90 38.96 25.08
CA PHE A 127 -8.97 39.48 24.08
C PHE A 127 -7.55 38.92 24.19
N HIS A 128 -7.06 38.69 25.40
CA HIS A 128 -5.63 38.50 25.66
C HIS A 128 -5.26 37.14 26.25
N ALA A 129 -6.20 36.24 26.51
CA ALA A 129 -5.88 34.90 27.03
C ALA A 129 -6.67 33.79 26.33
N ALA A 130 -7.98 33.98 26.14
CA ALA A 130 -8.85 32.98 25.55
C ALA A 130 -8.37 32.48 24.17
N PRO A 131 -7.97 33.35 23.21
CA PRO A 131 -7.51 32.89 21.89
C PRO A 131 -6.28 32.00 21.97
N GLY A 132 -5.28 32.40 22.76
CA GLY A 132 -4.07 31.61 22.99
C GLY A 132 -4.37 30.26 23.64
N ILE A 133 -5.28 30.21 24.62
CA ILE A 133 -5.69 28.97 25.30
C ILE A 133 -6.39 28.02 24.31
N PHE A 134 -7.39 28.51 23.58
CA PHE A 134 -8.16 27.71 22.64
C PHE A 134 -7.28 27.16 21.51
N LEU A 135 -6.43 27.99 20.90
CA LEU A 135 -5.49 27.56 19.85
C LEU A 135 -4.46 26.57 20.38
N THR A 136 -3.96 26.76 21.60
CA THR A 136 -3.01 25.82 22.22
C THR A 136 -3.67 24.46 22.52
N LEU A 137 -4.91 24.45 23.01
CA LEU A 137 -5.65 23.20 23.23
C LEU A 137 -5.91 22.46 21.91
N ASP A 138 -6.34 23.18 20.88
CA ASP A 138 -6.55 22.61 19.54
C ASP A 138 -5.25 22.07 18.94
N LEU A 139 -4.15 22.79 19.09
CA LEU A 139 -2.82 22.34 18.69
C LEU A 139 -2.44 21.04 19.42
N LEU A 140 -2.50 21.02 20.76
CA LEU A 140 -1.99 19.91 21.56
C LEU A 140 -2.84 18.64 21.45
N LEU A 141 -4.16 18.76 21.25
CA LEU A 141 -5.08 17.62 21.32
C LEU A 141 -5.56 17.15 19.94
N LEU A 142 -5.71 18.06 18.98
CA LEU A 142 -6.45 17.81 17.74
C LEU A 142 -5.62 18.01 16.48
N SER A 143 -4.48 18.69 16.54
CA SER A 143 -3.68 18.96 15.34
C SER A 143 -2.61 17.88 15.11
N PRO A 144 -2.28 17.57 13.85
CA PRO A 144 -1.12 16.72 13.53
C PRO A 144 0.18 17.41 14.00
N PRO A 145 1.34 16.70 13.98
CA PRO A 145 2.61 17.24 14.44
C PRO A 145 2.90 18.59 13.83
N TRP A 146 3.25 19.54 14.69
CA TRP A 146 3.58 20.89 14.29
C TRP A 146 5.01 20.92 13.72
N THR A 147 5.12 20.81 12.40
CA THR A 147 6.41 20.69 11.70
C THR A 147 6.90 22.05 11.16
N ILE A 148 7.06 23.03 12.05
CA ILE A 148 7.88 24.21 11.73
C ILE A 148 9.29 23.97 12.26
N ASP A 149 10.29 24.08 11.38
CA ASP A 149 11.69 24.03 11.80
C ASP A 149 12.11 25.37 12.46
N GLY A 150 13.25 25.37 13.14
CA GLY A 150 13.71 26.55 13.88
C GLY A 150 13.94 27.77 12.99
N PHE A 151 14.39 27.57 11.75
CA PHE A 151 14.65 28.66 10.81
C PHE A 151 13.34 29.28 10.30
N ALA A 152 12.36 28.44 9.96
CA ALA A 152 11.03 28.86 9.57
C ALA A 152 10.30 29.59 10.71
N ALA A 153 10.48 29.15 11.97
CA ALA A 153 9.93 29.84 13.14
C ALA A 153 10.53 31.24 13.34
N ILE A 154 11.85 31.38 13.17
CA ILE A 154 12.54 32.67 13.19
C ILE A 154 12.02 33.55 12.05
N SER A 155 12.00 33.03 10.83
CA SER A 155 11.57 33.78 9.64
C SER A 155 10.13 34.29 9.79
N LEU A 156 9.21 33.41 10.21
CA LEU A 156 7.80 33.76 10.41
C LEU A 156 7.64 34.87 11.46
N SER A 157 8.32 34.73 12.60
CA SER A 157 8.25 35.70 13.70
C SER A 157 8.80 37.07 13.29
N GLN A 158 9.93 37.10 12.57
CA GLN A 158 10.52 38.33 12.06
C GLN A 158 9.61 39.01 11.01
N THR A 159 9.03 38.23 10.10
CA THR A 159 8.10 38.75 9.10
C THR A 159 6.86 39.37 9.74
N ILE A 160 6.24 38.70 10.73
CA ILE A 160 5.05 39.23 11.41
C ILE A 160 5.40 40.51 12.19
N ALA A 161 6.51 40.52 12.91
CA ALA A 161 6.96 41.71 13.65
C ALA A 161 7.22 42.90 12.72
N LEU A 162 7.89 42.68 11.58
CA LEU A 162 8.16 43.71 10.60
C LEU A 162 6.87 44.24 9.94
N LEU A 163 5.98 43.34 9.53
CA LEU A 163 4.70 43.73 8.92
C LEU A 163 3.85 44.55 9.88
N TYR A 164 3.76 44.14 11.15
CA TYR A 164 3.03 44.90 12.15
C TYR A 164 3.70 46.23 12.48
N TRP A 165 5.03 46.29 12.53
CA TRP A 165 5.75 47.56 12.69
C TRP A 165 5.42 48.54 11.55
N VAL A 166 5.57 48.10 10.29
CA VAL A 166 5.24 48.94 9.13
C VAL A 166 3.78 49.41 9.20
N TRP A 167 2.86 48.52 9.56
CA TRP A 167 1.45 48.85 9.72
C TRP A 167 1.19 49.89 10.82
N VAL A 168 1.79 49.72 12.00
CA VAL A 168 1.54 50.61 13.13
C VAL A 168 2.15 52.00 12.91
N GLU A 169 3.31 52.10 12.25
CA GLU A 169 3.89 53.38 11.83
C GLU A 169 3.04 54.07 10.77
N TYR A 170 2.42 53.30 9.88
CA TYR A 170 1.49 53.85 8.89
C TYR A 170 0.22 54.40 9.54
N CYS A 171 -0.37 53.66 10.50
CA CYS A 171 -1.46 54.15 11.33
C CYS A 171 -1.07 55.43 12.09
N HIS A 172 0.11 55.46 12.72
CA HIS A 172 0.59 56.64 13.44
C HIS A 172 0.74 57.87 12.53
N ARG A 173 1.32 57.72 11.33
CA ARG A 173 1.43 58.83 10.36
C ARG A 173 0.07 59.41 9.94
N ARG A 174 -0.99 58.60 9.97
CA ARG A 174 -2.35 59.01 9.62
C ARG A 174 -3.12 59.57 10.81
N ASN A 175 -2.89 59.03 12.00
CA ASN A 175 -3.67 59.31 13.21
C ASN A 175 -3.03 60.39 14.09
N GLY A 176 -1.71 60.52 14.04
CA GLY A 176 -0.92 61.37 14.93
C GLY A 176 -0.62 60.77 16.31
N TRP A 177 -1.05 59.53 16.57
CA TRP A 177 -0.87 58.81 17.84
C TRP A 177 -0.69 57.31 17.59
N TYR A 178 -0.02 56.59 18.50
CA TYR A 178 0.15 55.13 18.41
C TYR A 178 -0.96 54.39 19.16
N PRO A 179 -1.35 53.18 18.72
CA PRO A 179 -2.40 52.40 19.38
C PRO A 179 -2.03 51.94 20.79
N TYR A 180 -0.73 51.80 21.08
CA TYR A 180 -0.25 51.46 22.42
C TYR A 180 0.58 52.62 22.98
N PRO A 181 0.25 53.16 24.17
CA PRO A 181 0.96 54.30 24.76
C PRO A 181 2.47 54.11 24.89
N ILE A 182 2.93 52.87 25.12
CA ILE A 182 4.36 52.54 25.16
C ILE A 182 5.12 53.00 23.91
N PHE A 183 4.50 53.02 22.73
CA PHE A 183 5.19 53.43 21.50
C PHE A 183 5.45 54.94 21.43
N ASP A 184 4.63 55.77 22.06
CA ASP A 184 4.86 57.22 22.16
C ASP A 184 6.00 57.56 23.14
N ILE A 185 6.23 56.71 24.14
CA ILE A 185 7.28 56.88 25.14
C ILE A 185 8.66 56.49 24.58
N LEU A 186 8.69 55.51 23.67
CA LEU A 186 9.93 54.95 23.13
C LEU A 186 10.42 55.71 21.91
N SER A 187 11.73 55.96 21.84
CA SER A 187 12.40 56.40 20.61
C SER A 187 12.34 55.33 19.51
N THR A 188 12.58 55.71 18.25
CA THR A 188 12.58 54.78 17.10
C THR A 188 13.48 53.56 17.31
N TRP A 189 14.67 53.74 17.88
CA TRP A 189 15.60 52.64 18.17
C TRP A 189 15.12 51.73 19.30
N GLN A 190 14.45 52.29 20.31
CA GLN A 190 13.85 51.51 21.39
C GLN A 190 12.63 50.73 20.88
N ARG A 191 11.81 51.31 19.99
CA ARG A 191 10.74 50.58 19.29
C ARG A 191 11.32 49.44 18.45
N ALA A 192 12.38 49.70 17.68
CA ALA A 192 13.07 48.66 16.92
C ALA A 192 13.50 47.47 17.79
N THR A 193 14.06 47.78 18.96
CA THR A 193 14.49 46.78 19.94
C THR A 193 13.29 46.02 20.51
N LEU A 194 12.19 46.71 20.83
CA LEU A 194 10.95 46.09 21.31
C LEU A 194 10.36 45.11 20.29
N PHE A 195 10.33 45.48 19.00
CA PHE A 195 9.85 44.61 17.93
C PHE A 195 10.77 43.40 17.70
N ALA A 196 12.10 43.60 17.73
CA ALA A 196 13.06 42.52 17.65
C ALA A 196 12.94 41.55 18.84
N PHE A 197 12.76 42.07 20.06
CA PHE A 197 12.50 41.29 21.26
C PHE A 197 11.19 40.50 21.15
N SER A 198 10.14 41.12 20.63
CA SER A 198 8.84 40.46 20.42
C SER A 198 8.95 39.31 19.40
N ALA A 199 9.70 39.49 18.31
CA ALA A 199 9.97 38.42 17.34
C ALA A 199 10.78 37.27 17.97
N PHE A 200 11.77 37.59 18.81
CA PHE A 200 12.52 36.59 19.57
C PHE A 200 11.61 35.82 20.54
N LEU A 201 10.77 36.52 21.30
CA LEU A 201 9.82 35.92 22.23
C LEU A 201 8.81 35.02 21.50
N MET A 202 8.32 35.43 20.33
CA MET A 202 7.42 34.62 19.51
C MET A 202 8.08 33.35 18.97
N THR A 203 9.35 33.46 18.56
CA THR A 203 10.17 32.31 18.19
C THR A 203 10.30 31.35 19.38
N GLY A 204 10.62 31.89 20.56
CA GLY A 204 10.68 31.13 21.81
C GLY A 204 9.36 30.42 22.13
N SER A 205 8.22 31.12 22.01
CA SER A 205 6.88 30.55 22.20
C SER A 205 6.59 29.43 21.19
N THR A 206 7.00 29.58 19.94
CA THR A 206 6.86 28.54 18.91
C THR A 206 7.65 27.29 19.28
N LEU A 207 8.90 27.45 19.72
CA LEU A 207 9.74 26.35 20.17
C LEU A 207 9.20 25.71 21.46
N ALA A 208 8.71 26.50 22.41
CA ALA A 208 8.13 26.03 23.66
C ALA A 208 6.84 25.24 23.42
N LEU A 209 5.99 25.69 22.50
CA LEU A 209 4.79 24.96 22.13
C LEU A 209 5.11 23.69 21.33
N LYS A 210 6.12 23.70 20.46
CA LYS A 210 6.64 22.48 19.80
C LYS A 210 7.14 21.47 20.84
N TRP A 211 7.89 21.95 21.84
CA TRP A 211 8.35 21.13 22.95
C TRP A 211 7.18 20.57 23.78
N LEU A 212 6.21 21.41 24.12
CA LEU A 212 5.03 21.03 24.87
C LEU A 212 4.18 20.00 24.09
N TYR A 213 4.02 20.20 22.78
CA TYR A 213 3.39 19.24 21.89
C TYR A 213 4.11 17.90 21.92
N GLY A 214 5.45 17.89 21.87
CA GLY A 214 6.24 16.67 21.98
C GLY A 214 6.04 15.95 23.31
N ARG A 215 6.05 16.70 24.43
CA ARG A 215 5.78 16.15 25.77
C ARG A 215 4.39 15.59 25.93
N VAL A 216 3.37 16.27 25.39
CA VAL A 216 1.99 15.81 25.43
C VAL A 216 1.81 14.63 24.48
N ASN A 217 2.31 14.64 23.25
CA ASN A 217 1.99 13.64 22.24
C ASN A 217 3.02 12.51 22.09
N GLY A 218 4.08 12.50 22.90
CA GLY A 218 5.11 11.44 22.87
C GLY A 218 6.07 11.56 21.68
N VAL A 219 6.28 12.76 21.16
CA VAL A 219 7.23 13.04 20.06
C VAL A 219 8.55 13.52 20.67
N PRO A 220 9.71 12.91 20.32
CA PRO A 220 11.01 13.43 20.74
C PRO A 220 11.19 14.88 20.27
N THR A 221 11.65 15.77 21.14
CA THR A 221 11.87 17.19 20.79
C THR A 221 13.31 17.39 20.31
N ASP A 222 13.58 18.36 19.44
CA ASP A 222 14.93 18.62 18.90
C ASP A 222 15.99 18.86 20.00
N HIS A 223 15.58 19.32 21.19
CA HIS A 223 16.45 19.48 22.35
C HIS A 223 16.91 18.17 23.00
N ASP A 224 16.18 17.06 22.78
CA ASP A 224 16.58 15.74 23.27
C ASP A 224 17.77 15.16 22.45
N VAL A 225 18.19 15.86 21.37
CA VAL A 225 19.28 15.46 20.47
C VAL A 225 20.55 16.31 20.68
N HIS A 226 20.47 17.49 21.30
CA HIS A 226 21.59 18.46 21.39
C HIS A 226 21.69 19.20 22.74
N GLY A 227 21.87 18.49 23.86
CA GLY A 227 22.27 19.08 25.15
C GLY A 227 23.80 19.14 25.33
N PRO A 228 24.40 20.18 25.96
CA PRO A 228 25.86 20.35 26.08
C PRO A 228 26.54 19.53 27.20
N ASP A 229 25.84 18.60 27.86
CA ASP A 229 26.36 17.89 29.05
C ASP A 229 27.02 16.53 28.74
N LEU A 230 27.82 16.46 27.67
CA LEU A 230 28.57 15.26 27.29
C LEU A 230 30.04 15.24 27.76
N LEU A 231 30.44 16.09 28.70
CA LEU A 231 31.83 16.07 29.21
C LEU A 231 32.02 15.64 30.66
N HIS A 232 30.99 15.59 31.52
CA HIS A 232 31.22 15.15 32.90
C HIS A 232 30.03 14.44 33.55
N THR A 233 29.62 13.30 33.00
CA THR A 233 29.08 12.24 33.86
C THR A 233 29.54 10.89 33.33
N ARG A 234 30.11 10.07 34.22
CA ARG A 234 30.33 8.64 33.99
C ARG A 234 28.96 7.97 33.80
N SER A 235 28.38 8.10 32.62
CA SER A 235 27.14 7.42 32.26
C SER A 235 27.49 6.11 31.55
N ASN A 236 26.85 5.06 32.07
CA ASN A 236 27.08 3.67 31.76
C ASN A 236 27.01 3.42 30.23
N PRO A 237 28.05 2.85 29.58
CA PRO A 237 28.12 2.68 28.12
C PRO A 237 26.94 1.87 27.51
N ARG A 238 26.16 1.18 28.35
CA ARG A 238 24.92 0.50 27.94
C ARG A 238 23.77 1.45 27.58
N GLN A 239 23.66 2.63 28.19
CA GLN A 239 22.53 3.56 27.94
C GLN A 239 22.71 4.37 26.65
N ALA A 240 23.94 4.81 26.35
CA ALA A 240 24.24 5.52 25.10
C ALA A 240 24.06 4.62 23.85
N LEU A 241 24.36 3.32 23.97
CA LEU A 241 24.13 2.33 22.90
C LEU A 241 22.64 2.07 22.65
N HIS A 242 21.82 2.15 23.71
CA HIS A 242 20.37 1.93 23.64
C HIS A 242 19.64 3.08 22.94
N CYS A 243 20.06 4.32 23.21
CA CYS A 243 19.46 5.51 22.59
C CYS A 243 19.77 5.62 21.09
N ARG A 244 21.02 5.32 20.66
CA ARG A 244 21.39 5.27 19.23
C ARG A 244 20.69 4.13 18.47
N ARG A 245 20.47 2.96 19.12
CA ARG A 245 19.67 1.88 18.56
C ARG A 245 18.22 2.28 18.35
N LEU A 246 17.62 3.02 19.29
CA LEU A 246 16.23 3.47 19.18
C LEU A 246 16.04 4.48 18.03
N THR A 247 16.93 5.46 17.87
CA THR A 247 16.83 6.44 16.77
C THR A 247 17.00 5.79 15.39
N ALA A 248 17.92 4.83 15.26
CA ALA A 248 18.08 4.04 14.03
C ALA A 248 16.85 3.15 13.75
N LEU A 249 16.26 2.52 14.79
CA LEU A 249 15.01 1.75 14.66
C LEU A 249 13.79 2.61 14.33
N ILE A 250 13.80 3.90 14.66
CA ILE A 250 12.70 4.82 14.32
C ILE A 250 12.83 5.30 12.86
N LEU A 251 14.06 5.58 12.40
CA LEU A 251 14.35 6.00 11.03
C LEU A 251 14.24 4.84 10.01
N SER A 252 14.57 3.62 10.43
CA SER A 252 14.44 2.39 9.64
C SER A 252 13.84 1.29 10.51
N ASP A 253 12.86 0.56 9.99
CA ASP A 253 12.35 -0.69 10.59
C ASP A 253 11.42 -0.57 11.82
N HIS A 254 10.87 0.63 12.13
CA HIS A 254 9.93 0.82 13.24
C HIS A 254 8.64 -0.01 13.16
N VAL A 255 8.27 -0.46 11.96
CA VAL A 255 7.14 -1.38 11.69
C VAL A 255 7.56 -2.84 11.53
N VAL A 256 8.85 -3.15 11.62
CA VAL A 256 9.41 -4.49 11.45
C VAL A 256 9.59 -5.14 12.81
N ARG A 257 8.94 -6.30 13.03
CA ARG A 257 9.05 -7.05 14.30
C ARG A 257 10.45 -7.63 14.53
N GLY A 258 11.20 -7.86 13.46
CA GLY A 258 12.54 -8.42 13.46
C GLY A 258 12.85 -9.14 12.15
N TYR A 259 14.03 -9.75 12.09
CA TYR A 259 14.52 -10.52 10.95
C TYR A 259 14.87 -11.94 11.42
N ASN A 260 14.34 -12.94 10.73
CA ASN A 260 14.73 -14.33 10.94
C ASN A 260 15.66 -14.75 9.79
N PRO A 261 16.72 -15.52 10.06
CA PRO A 261 17.57 -16.04 9.00
C PRO A 261 16.77 -16.96 8.07
N LEU A 262 16.93 -16.74 6.76
CA LEU A 262 16.35 -17.60 5.73
C LEU A 262 17.44 -18.50 5.16
N THR A 263 17.13 -19.78 4.97
CA THR A 263 18.02 -20.73 4.29
C THR A 263 18.31 -20.19 2.89
N PRO A 264 19.58 -20.06 2.46
CA PRO A 264 19.91 -19.67 1.10
C PRO A 264 19.41 -20.68 0.05
N PRO A 265 19.09 -20.23 -1.20
CA PRO A 265 18.65 -21.14 -2.25
C PRO A 265 19.63 -22.27 -2.58
N ASP A 266 20.94 -22.01 -2.64
CA ASP A 266 21.96 -23.02 -2.94
C ASP A 266 22.00 -24.13 -1.88
N LEU A 267 21.91 -23.78 -0.60
CA LEU A 267 21.86 -24.74 0.50
C LEU A 267 20.61 -25.61 0.39
N LEU A 268 19.44 -25.02 0.12
CA LEU A 268 18.22 -25.80 -0.07
C LEU A 268 18.30 -26.73 -1.30
N GLN A 269 18.87 -26.24 -2.40
CA GLN A 269 19.07 -27.02 -3.62
C GLN A 269 20.10 -28.14 -3.44
N HIS A 270 21.06 -27.97 -2.53
CA HIS A 270 22.02 -28.99 -2.14
C HIS A 270 21.39 -30.04 -1.22
N GLU A 271 20.61 -29.62 -0.22
CA GLU A 271 19.88 -30.53 0.69
C GLU A 271 18.86 -31.39 -0.07
N ILE A 272 18.15 -30.80 -1.04
CA ILE A 272 17.12 -31.46 -1.85
C ILE A 272 17.46 -31.27 -3.34
N PRO A 273 18.38 -32.08 -3.87
CA PRO A 273 18.76 -32.00 -5.28
C PRO A 273 17.66 -32.59 -6.17
N GLN A 274 17.56 -32.08 -7.40
CA GLN A 274 16.76 -32.79 -8.41
C GLN A 274 17.39 -34.13 -8.72
N THR A 275 16.56 -35.18 -8.75
CA THR A 275 16.94 -36.48 -9.29
C THR A 275 17.17 -36.39 -10.80
N THR A 276 17.77 -37.43 -11.38
CA THR A 276 17.92 -37.53 -12.84
C THR A 276 16.55 -37.54 -13.54
N ASN A 277 15.53 -38.19 -12.96
CA ASN A 277 14.21 -38.24 -13.57
C ASN A 277 13.45 -36.92 -13.45
N SER A 278 13.59 -36.22 -12.33
CA SER A 278 13.06 -34.86 -12.14
C SER A 278 13.60 -33.90 -13.21
N LYS A 279 14.92 -33.87 -13.43
CA LYS A 279 15.55 -33.05 -14.48
C LYS A 279 15.01 -33.38 -15.87
N ARG A 280 14.94 -34.67 -16.21
CA ARG A 280 14.41 -35.14 -17.50
C ARG A 280 12.97 -34.65 -17.71
N THR A 281 12.10 -34.90 -16.73
CA THR A 281 10.69 -34.48 -16.77
C THR A 281 10.56 -32.99 -16.99
N VAL A 282 11.34 -32.17 -16.27
CA VAL A 282 11.30 -30.71 -16.39
C VAL A 282 11.79 -30.24 -17.75
N LEU A 283 12.90 -30.76 -18.26
CA LEU A 283 13.45 -30.36 -19.56
C LEU A 283 12.51 -30.73 -20.71
N GLU A 284 12.09 -32.00 -20.79
CA GLU A 284 11.19 -32.49 -21.84
C GLU A 284 9.86 -31.71 -21.83
N SER A 285 9.25 -31.52 -20.67
CA SER A 285 7.98 -30.81 -20.59
C SER A 285 8.07 -29.31 -20.88
N ARG A 286 9.21 -28.65 -20.62
CA ARG A 286 9.45 -27.27 -21.05
C ARG A 286 9.50 -27.18 -22.56
N GLU A 287 10.22 -28.07 -23.21
CA GLU A 287 10.29 -28.13 -24.68
C GLU A 287 8.91 -28.37 -25.30
N GLU A 288 8.15 -29.33 -24.76
CA GLU A 288 6.78 -29.61 -25.21
C GLU A 288 5.84 -28.40 -24.98
N ALA A 289 5.92 -27.74 -23.82
CA ALA A 289 5.11 -26.57 -23.53
C ALA A 289 5.46 -25.39 -24.46
N VAL A 290 6.75 -25.14 -24.71
CA VAL A 290 7.22 -24.14 -25.68
C VAL A 290 6.70 -24.46 -27.08
N ALA A 291 6.73 -25.72 -27.50
CA ALA A 291 6.20 -26.14 -28.80
C ALA A 291 4.71 -25.82 -28.95
N ILE A 292 3.90 -26.05 -27.90
CA ILE A 292 2.47 -25.68 -27.92
C ILE A 292 2.28 -24.16 -27.93
N VAL A 293 3.05 -23.41 -27.15
CA VAL A 293 3.00 -21.95 -27.09
C VAL A 293 3.35 -21.34 -28.45
N LYS A 294 4.38 -21.85 -29.14
CA LYS A 294 4.81 -21.40 -30.47
C LYS A 294 3.97 -21.98 -31.62
N GLY A 295 3.10 -22.95 -31.33
CA GLY A 295 2.30 -23.63 -32.36
C GLY A 295 3.14 -24.54 -33.27
N THR A 296 4.26 -25.06 -32.77
CA THR A 296 5.17 -25.98 -33.46
C THR A 296 5.06 -27.41 -32.95
N ASP A 297 4.18 -27.68 -31.97
CA ASP A 297 3.89 -29.05 -31.52
C ASP A 297 3.31 -29.87 -32.69
N THR A 298 4.05 -30.89 -33.11
CA THR A 298 3.72 -31.72 -34.29
C THR A 298 2.44 -32.52 -34.13
N LYS A 299 2.01 -32.71 -32.87
CA LYS A 299 0.76 -33.37 -32.54
C LYS A 299 -0.40 -32.37 -32.44
N ASP A 300 -0.20 -31.06 -32.52
CA ASP A 300 -1.26 -30.07 -32.28
C ASP A 300 -2.05 -30.39 -30.99
N ARG A 301 -1.34 -30.58 -29.88
CA ARG A 301 -1.93 -30.87 -28.56
C ARG A 301 -2.49 -29.62 -27.88
N LEU A 302 -3.33 -29.84 -26.88
CA LEU A 302 -3.81 -28.80 -25.95
C LEU A 302 -3.00 -28.85 -24.65
N LEU A 303 -2.46 -27.71 -24.22
CA LEU A 303 -1.81 -27.58 -22.91
C LEU A 303 -2.86 -27.54 -21.80
N VAL A 304 -2.79 -28.43 -20.81
CA VAL A 304 -3.75 -28.52 -19.71
C VAL A 304 -3.03 -28.36 -18.38
N ILE A 305 -3.21 -27.22 -17.73
CA ILE A 305 -2.74 -26.98 -16.35
C ILE A 305 -3.87 -27.34 -15.38
N VAL A 306 -3.78 -28.48 -14.71
CA VAL A 306 -4.88 -29.04 -13.90
C VAL A 306 -4.39 -29.54 -12.55
N GLY A 307 -5.13 -29.26 -11.49
CA GLY A 307 -4.80 -29.68 -10.12
C GLY A 307 -5.35 -28.75 -9.04
N PRO A 308 -4.93 -28.95 -7.78
CA PRO A 308 -5.52 -28.23 -6.64
C PRO A 308 -5.38 -26.71 -6.75
N CYS A 309 -6.38 -25.98 -6.24
CA CYS A 309 -6.31 -24.51 -6.15
C CYS A 309 -5.03 -24.06 -5.42
N SER A 310 -4.74 -24.69 -4.28
CA SER A 310 -3.44 -24.61 -3.60
C SER A 310 -3.17 -25.90 -2.81
N ILE A 311 -1.90 -26.30 -2.71
CA ILE A 311 -1.48 -27.51 -2.01
C ILE A 311 -1.17 -27.18 -0.55
N HIS A 312 -1.89 -27.82 0.37
CA HIS A 312 -1.69 -27.71 1.82
C HIS A 312 -1.28 -29.04 2.48
N ASP A 313 -1.50 -30.17 1.79
CA ASP A 313 -1.11 -31.51 2.22
C ASP A 313 -0.27 -32.19 1.12
N PRO A 314 1.05 -32.32 1.30
CA PRO A 314 1.93 -33.02 0.37
C PRO A 314 1.52 -34.47 0.10
N LYS A 315 0.91 -35.17 1.07
CA LYS A 315 0.49 -36.57 0.87
C LYS A 315 -0.67 -36.65 -0.11
N ALA A 316 -1.73 -35.87 0.10
CA ALA A 316 -2.84 -35.75 -0.84
C ALA A 316 -2.37 -35.30 -2.23
N ALA A 317 -1.41 -34.39 -2.32
CA ALA A 317 -0.85 -33.96 -3.60
C ALA A 317 -0.13 -35.08 -4.36
N LEU A 318 0.61 -35.94 -3.66
CA LEU A 318 1.26 -37.11 -4.27
C LEU A 318 0.25 -38.16 -4.73
N GLU A 319 -0.83 -38.39 -3.97
CA GLU A 319 -1.91 -39.28 -4.42
C GLU A 319 -2.63 -38.72 -5.66
N TYR A 320 -2.95 -37.43 -5.65
CA TYR A 320 -3.52 -36.76 -6.82
C TYR A 320 -2.60 -36.86 -8.05
N CYS A 321 -1.27 -36.76 -7.85
CA CYS A 321 -0.28 -36.98 -8.89
C CYS A 321 -0.34 -38.40 -9.48
N ASP A 322 -0.47 -39.42 -8.63
CA ASP A 322 -0.57 -40.83 -9.09
C ASP A 322 -1.84 -41.09 -9.91
N LEU A 323 -2.94 -40.41 -9.57
CA LEU A 323 -4.16 -40.41 -10.37
C LEU A 323 -3.95 -39.69 -11.70
N LEU A 324 -3.38 -38.48 -11.67
CA LEU A 324 -3.17 -37.64 -12.86
C LEU A 324 -2.15 -38.23 -13.84
N LEU A 325 -1.16 -39.00 -13.38
CA LEU A 325 -0.22 -39.69 -14.26
C LEU A 325 -0.90 -40.69 -15.19
N LYS A 326 -1.97 -41.35 -14.73
CA LYS A 326 -2.75 -42.28 -15.56
C LYS A 326 -3.45 -41.54 -16.69
N GLU A 327 -4.06 -40.39 -16.39
CA GLU A 327 -4.71 -39.55 -17.40
C GLU A 327 -3.70 -38.87 -18.34
N LYS A 328 -2.53 -38.47 -17.83
CA LYS A 328 -1.41 -37.97 -18.65
C LYS A 328 -0.99 -38.99 -19.70
N GLU A 329 -0.82 -40.24 -19.31
CA GLU A 329 -0.44 -41.31 -20.25
C GLU A 329 -1.57 -41.63 -21.25
N LYS A 330 -2.81 -41.74 -20.75
CA LYS A 330 -4.01 -42.00 -21.56
C LYS A 330 -4.23 -40.95 -22.66
N HIS A 331 -3.93 -39.68 -22.36
CA HIS A 331 -4.21 -38.55 -23.26
C HIS A 331 -2.96 -37.93 -23.91
N LYS A 332 -1.79 -38.55 -23.79
CA LYS A 332 -0.50 -37.97 -24.22
C LYS A 332 -0.42 -37.51 -25.68
N ASP A 333 -1.25 -38.09 -26.54
CA ASP A 333 -1.31 -37.74 -27.95
C ASP A 333 -2.19 -36.51 -28.22
N GLU A 334 -3.11 -36.16 -27.33
CA GLU A 334 -4.04 -35.03 -27.44
C GLU A 334 -3.73 -33.88 -26.48
N LEU A 335 -3.30 -34.19 -25.27
CA LEU A 335 -3.14 -33.25 -24.18
C LEU A 335 -1.70 -33.28 -23.66
N LEU A 336 -1.13 -32.10 -23.45
CA LEU A 336 0.04 -31.94 -22.59
C LEU A 336 -0.45 -31.58 -21.18
N ILE A 337 -0.55 -32.59 -20.31
CA ILE A 337 -1.02 -32.41 -18.94
C ILE A 337 0.15 -31.97 -18.05
N ILE A 338 -0.01 -30.83 -17.38
CA ILE A 338 0.90 -30.29 -16.37
C ILE A 338 0.12 -30.11 -15.07
N MET A 339 0.64 -30.69 -13.97
CA MET A 339 -0.01 -30.60 -12.67
C MET A 339 0.11 -29.18 -12.11
N ARG A 340 -1.03 -28.58 -11.80
CA ARG A 340 -1.10 -27.32 -11.05
C ARG A 340 -0.63 -27.56 -9.61
N SER A 341 0.52 -26.99 -9.26
CA SER A 341 1.22 -27.17 -7.98
C SER A 341 1.40 -25.85 -7.23
N TYR A 342 0.31 -25.10 -7.06
CA TYR A 342 0.35 -23.78 -6.45
C TYR A 342 0.47 -23.91 -4.92
N LEU A 343 1.36 -23.13 -4.31
CA LEU A 343 1.66 -23.24 -2.88
C LEU A 343 0.92 -22.21 -2.03
N GLU A 344 0.45 -21.13 -2.63
CA GLU A 344 -0.25 -20.05 -1.95
C GLU A 344 -1.38 -19.50 -2.84
N LYS A 345 -2.39 -18.90 -2.20
CA LYS A 345 -3.41 -18.11 -2.87
C LYS A 345 -3.31 -16.64 -2.44
N PRO A 346 -2.98 -15.69 -3.35
CA PRO A 346 -2.92 -14.28 -2.99
C PRO A 346 -4.30 -13.74 -2.57
N ARG A 347 -4.40 -13.22 -1.34
CA ARG A 347 -5.64 -12.77 -0.69
C ARG A 347 -5.53 -11.32 -0.19
N THR A 348 -6.60 -10.57 -0.32
CA THR A 348 -6.76 -9.22 0.26
C THR A 348 -7.39 -9.24 1.65
N THR A 349 -7.73 -10.42 2.16
CA THR A 349 -8.34 -10.65 3.48
C THR A 349 -7.52 -11.65 4.29
N VAL A 350 -7.74 -11.67 5.61
CA VAL A 350 -7.06 -12.60 6.53
C VAL A 350 -7.40 -14.06 6.17
N GLY A 351 -6.40 -14.93 6.27
CA GLY A 351 -6.49 -16.33 5.88
C GLY A 351 -5.14 -17.04 5.86
N TRP A 352 -5.17 -18.36 5.66
CA TRP A 352 -3.97 -19.18 5.47
C TRP A 352 -3.08 -18.61 4.36
N LYS A 353 -1.78 -18.57 4.61
CA LYS A 353 -0.77 -17.86 3.79
C LYS A 353 -0.01 -18.77 2.82
N GLY A 354 -0.46 -20.02 2.67
CA GLY A 354 0.18 -21.00 1.78
C GLY A 354 1.23 -21.86 2.48
N LEU A 355 1.64 -22.92 1.80
CA LEU A 355 2.52 -23.97 2.33
C LEU A 355 3.92 -23.45 2.65
N ILE A 356 4.44 -22.51 1.85
CA ILE A 356 5.72 -21.86 2.13
C ILE A 356 5.63 -21.07 3.43
N ASN A 357 4.63 -20.19 3.55
CA ASN A 357 4.55 -19.29 4.68
C ASN A 357 4.14 -20.01 5.97
N ASP A 358 3.13 -20.88 5.92
CA ASP A 358 2.50 -21.48 7.09
C ASP A 358 2.22 -22.99 6.88
N PRO A 359 3.26 -23.85 6.88
CA PRO A 359 3.15 -25.28 6.54
C PRO A 359 2.32 -26.12 7.53
N GLU A 360 2.22 -25.67 8.78
CA GLU A 360 1.44 -26.35 9.82
C GLU A 360 -0.03 -25.92 9.87
N ILE A 361 -0.40 -24.86 9.13
CA ILE A 361 -1.75 -24.31 9.09
C ILE A 361 -2.18 -23.84 10.50
N ASP A 362 -1.26 -23.23 11.24
CA ASP A 362 -1.44 -22.79 12.63
C ASP A 362 -0.99 -21.33 12.87
N ASN A 363 -0.61 -20.60 11.81
CA ASN A 363 -0.02 -19.27 11.84
C ASN A 363 1.35 -19.19 12.55
N SER A 364 2.12 -20.28 12.58
CA SER A 364 3.49 -20.28 13.14
C SER A 364 4.53 -19.64 12.23
N PHE A 365 4.21 -19.44 10.94
CA PHE A 365 5.08 -18.80 9.94
C PHE A 365 6.46 -19.47 9.75
N GLN A 366 6.52 -20.81 9.74
CA GLN A 366 7.76 -21.58 9.61
C GLN A 366 8.30 -21.61 8.16
N ILE A 367 8.69 -20.46 7.61
CA ILE A 367 9.08 -20.31 6.19
C ILE A 367 10.20 -21.28 5.76
N ASN A 368 11.25 -21.44 6.59
CA ASN A 368 12.34 -22.39 6.29
C ASN A 368 11.88 -23.85 6.19
N LYS A 369 10.86 -24.23 6.97
CA LYS A 369 10.23 -25.56 6.91
C LYS A 369 9.35 -25.65 5.66
N GLY A 370 8.55 -24.62 5.39
CA GLY A 370 7.71 -24.53 4.22
C GLY A 370 8.49 -24.65 2.91
N LEU A 371 9.62 -23.94 2.77
CA LEU A 371 10.50 -24.06 1.61
C LEU A 371 11.04 -25.49 1.41
N ARG A 372 11.50 -26.15 2.48
CA ARG A 372 11.95 -27.56 2.43
C ARG A 372 10.82 -28.50 1.99
N MET A 373 9.65 -28.36 2.61
CA MET A 373 8.49 -29.17 2.28
C MET A 373 8.03 -28.95 0.83
N SER A 374 7.96 -27.70 0.37
CA SER A 374 7.57 -27.35 -0.99
C SER A 374 8.57 -27.86 -2.02
N ARG A 375 9.88 -27.71 -1.77
CA ARG A 375 10.90 -28.22 -2.70
C ARG A 375 10.91 -29.74 -2.77
N GLN A 376 10.84 -30.42 -1.62
CA GLN A 376 10.75 -31.88 -1.58
C GLN A 376 9.55 -32.37 -2.38
N LEU A 377 8.37 -31.79 -2.14
CA LEU A 377 7.17 -32.13 -2.90
C LEU A 377 7.35 -31.93 -4.40
N PHE A 378 7.91 -30.80 -4.84
CA PHE A 378 8.11 -30.56 -6.28
C PHE A 378 9.11 -31.54 -6.91
N VAL A 379 10.18 -31.89 -6.20
CA VAL A 379 11.13 -32.93 -6.65
C VAL A 379 10.42 -34.28 -6.71
N ASP A 380 9.64 -34.67 -5.71
CA ASP A 380 8.92 -35.95 -5.69
C ASP A 380 7.89 -36.05 -6.84
N LEU A 381 7.15 -34.98 -7.12
CA LEU A 381 6.18 -34.93 -8.22
C LEU A 381 6.87 -35.09 -9.58
N THR A 382 7.95 -34.34 -9.81
CA THR A 382 8.70 -34.40 -11.07
C THR A 382 9.52 -35.67 -11.20
N ASP A 383 10.00 -36.26 -10.10
CA ASP A 383 10.65 -37.58 -10.08
C ASP A 383 9.67 -38.71 -10.38
N LYS A 384 8.36 -38.54 -10.17
CA LYS A 384 7.34 -39.48 -10.66
C LYS A 384 7.04 -39.32 -12.16
N GLY A 385 7.61 -38.31 -12.85
CA GLY A 385 7.34 -38.03 -14.25
C GLY A 385 6.19 -37.04 -14.50
N MET A 386 5.70 -36.37 -13.46
CA MET A 386 4.65 -35.35 -13.58
C MET A 386 5.27 -33.96 -13.71
N PRO A 387 5.14 -33.28 -14.87
CA PRO A 387 5.52 -31.88 -14.98
C PRO A 387 4.60 -31.01 -14.14
N ILE A 388 5.12 -29.93 -13.57
CA ILE A 388 4.38 -29.06 -12.65
C ILE A 388 4.38 -27.59 -13.07
N ALA A 389 3.31 -26.89 -12.74
CA ALA A 389 3.19 -25.44 -12.91
C ALA A 389 2.83 -24.75 -11.60
N SER A 390 3.42 -23.58 -11.34
CA SER A 390 3.13 -22.76 -10.15
C SER A 390 2.92 -21.29 -10.50
N GLU A 391 2.22 -20.56 -9.62
CA GLU A 391 2.17 -19.10 -9.68
C GLU A 391 3.50 -18.49 -9.24
N ILE A 392 3.87 -17.40 -9.89
CA ILE A 392 5.02 -16.57 -9.51
C ILE A 392 4.47 -15.38 -8.70
N LEU A 393 4.57 -15.48 -7.38
CA LEU A 393 3.92 -14.56 -6.43
C LEU A 393 4.84 -13.45 -5.90
N ASP A 394 6.14 -13.70 -5.90
CA ASP A 394 7.18 -12.79 -5.43
C ASP A 394 8.49 -13.01 -6.22
N THR A 395 9.48 -12.15 -5.99
CA THR A 395 10.75 -12.13 -6.74
C THR A 395 11.89 -12.91 -6.09
N ILE A 396 11.62 -13.61 -4.99
CA ILE A 396 12.61 -14.37 -4.20
C ILE A 396 12.34 -15.87 -4.28
N SER A 397 11.10 -16.31 -4.03
CA SER A 397 10.73 -17.74 -4.02
C SER A 397 11.11 -18.51 -5.30
N PRO A 398 11.12 -17.93 -6.52
CA PRO A 398 11.60 -18.63 -7.71
C PRO A 398 13.06 -19.07 -7.61
N GLN A 399 13.92 -18.39 -6.84
CA GLN A 399 15.30 -18.83 -6.67
C GLN A 399 15.42 -20.21 -6.02
N PHE A 400 14.41 -20.60 -5.23
CA PHE A 400 14.36 -21.87 -4.53
C PHE A 400 13.70 -23.00 -5.32
N LEU A 401 12.79 -22.66 -6.24
CA LEU A 401 11.84 -23.62 -6.82
C LEU A 401 11.77 -23.59 -8.35
N ALA A 402 12.24 -22.54 -9.02
CA ALA A 402 12.07 -22.40 -10.47
C ALA A 402 12.80 -23.47 -11.29
N ASP A 403 13.83 -24.11 -10.73
CA ASP A 403 14.57 -25.17 -11.40
C ASP A 403 13.73 -26.44 -11.63
N VAL A 404 12.64 -26.63 -10.86
CA VAL A 404 11.74 -27.80 -10.94
C VAL A 404 10.39 -27.51 -11.61
N LEU A 405 10.17 -26.29 -12.12
CA LEU A 405 8.91 -25.91 -12.78
C LEU A 405 8.98 -26.09 -14.30
N SER A 406 7.89 -26.57 -14.90
CA SER A 406 7.75 -26.74 -16.36
C SER A 406 7.04 -25.58 -17.04
N ALA A 407 6.17 -24.88 -16.29
CA ALA A 407 5.48 -23.68 -16.73
C ALA A 407 5.16 -22.80 -15.52
N GLY A 408 4.91 -21.51 -15.74
CA GLY A 408 4.51 -20.58 -14.69
C GLY A 408 3.33 -19.71 -15.09
N ALA A 409 2.74 -19.07 -14.09
CA ALA A 409 1.76 -18.02 -14.33
C ALA A 409 2.01 -16.81 -13.45
N VAL A 410 1.76 -15.62 -14.02
CA VAL A 410 1.68 -14.37 -13.27
C VAL A 410 0.21 -14.05 -13.03
N GLY A 411 -0.12 -13.85 -11.76
CA GLY A 411 -1.48 -13.60 -11.30
C GLY A 411 -2.04 -12.27 -11.80
N ALA A 412 -3.36 -12.19 -11.90
CA ALA A 412 -4.04 -11.01 -12.43
C ALA A 412 -3.84 -9.71 -11.61
N ARG A 413 -3.32 -9.80 -10.38
CA ARG A 413 -2.98 -8.65 -9.52
C ARG A 413 -1.52 -8.21 -9.67
N THR A 414 -0.69 -9.04 -10.29
CA THR A 414 0.74 -8.81 -10.48
C THR A 414 1.13 -8.73 -11.94
N THR A 415 0.22 -8.98 -12.90
CA THR A 415 0.42 -8.77 -14.33
C THR A 415 0.91 -7.35 -14.68
N GLU A 416 0.43 -6.32 -13.96
CA GLU A 416 0.86 -4.92 -14.15
C GLU A 416 2.13 -4.57 -13.35
N SER A 417 2.61 -5.47 -12.50
CA SER A 417 3.80 -5.23 -11.68
C SER A 417 5.06 -5.33 -12.55
N GLN A 418 5.80 -4.22 -12.64
CA GLN A 418 7.09 -4.19 -13.31
C GLN A 418 8.05 -5.26 -12.78
N LEU A 419 8.13 -5.44 -11.46
CA LEU A 419 8.97 -6.46 -10.83
C LEU A 419 8.66 -7.89 -11.30
N HIS A 420 7.38 -8.20 -11.55
CA HIS A 420 6.98 -9.52 -12.04
C HIS A 420 7.27 -9.70 -13.53
N ARG A 421 7.16 -8.63 -14.33
CA ARG A 421 7.54 -8.63 -15.75
C ARG A 421 9.04 -8.83 -15.92
N GLU A 422 9.84 -8.09 -15.14
CA GLU A 422 11.30 -8.21 -15.11
C GLU A 422 11.72 -9.62 -14.68
N LEU A 423 11.13 -10.16 -13.61
CA LEU A 423 11.37 -11.54 -13.18
C LEU A 423 11.01 -12.56 -14.26
N ALA A 424 9.82 -12.45 -14.86
CA ALA A 424 9.36 -13.37 -15.89
C ALA A 424 10.25 -13.38 -17.14
N SER A 425 10.91 -12.26 -17.44
CA SER A 425 11.89 -12.17 -18.55
C SER A 425 13.14 -13.01 -18.32
N GLY A 426 13.39 -13.45 -17.09
CA GLY A 426 14.51 -14.32 -16.72
C GLY A 426 14.12 -15.76 -16.35
N LEU A 427 12.84 -16.12 -16.40
CA LEU A 427 12.39 -17.48 -16.09
C LEU A 427 12.67 -18.42 -17.27
N SER A 428 13.14 -19.63 -16.96
CA SER A 428 13.59 -20.62 -17.95
C SER A 428 12.48 -21.56 -18.44
N PHE A 429 11.24 -21.09 -18.44
CA PHE A 429 10.04 -21.84 -18.86
C PHE A 429 8.94 -20.88 -19.35
N PRO A 430 7.91 -21.39 -20.07
CA PRO A 430 6.80 -20.57 -20.52
C PRO A 430 6.01 -19.93 -19.38
N VAL A 431 5.63 -18.65 -19.55
CA VAL A 431 4.90 -17.88 -18.52
C VAL A 431 3.59 -17.34 -19.06
N GLY A 432 2.49 -17.71 -18.42
CA GLY A 432 1.16 -17.18 -18.73
C GLY A 432 0.80 -15.95 -17.91
N PHE A 433 0.35 -14.88 -18.55
CA PHE A 433 -0.11 -13.65 -17.89
C PHE A 433 -1.63 -13.58 -17.86
N LYS A 434 -2.22 -13.56 -16.66
CA LYS A 434 -3.67 -13.43 -16.51
C LYS A 434 -4.16 -12.03 -16.88
N ASN A 435 -5.31 -11.94 -17.56
CA ASN A 435 -6.01 -10.67 -17.76
C ASN A 435 -6.37 -10.00 -16.42
N GLY A 436 -6.54 -8.68 -16.46
CA GLY A 436 -6.85 -7.85 -15.29
C GLY A 436 -8.12 -8.28 -14.56
N THR A 437 -8.23 -7.96 -13.26
CA THR A 437 -9.38 -8.39 -12.43
C THR A 437 -10.74 -7.86 -12.88
N ASP A 438 -10.73 -6.78 -13.65
CA ASP A 438 -11.87 -6.15 -14.28
C ASP A 438 -12.19 -6.72 -15.68
N GLY A 439 -11.35 -7.61 -16.22
CA GLY A 439 -11.48 -8.23 -17.53
C GLY A 439 -10.57 -7.64 -18.62
N THR A 440 -9.70 -6.66 -18.34
CA THR A 440 -8.85 -6.06 -19.40
C THR A 440 -7.79 -7.04 -19.86
N LEU A 441 -7.70 -7.27 -21.18
CA LEU A 441 -6.61 -8.01 -21.80
C LEU A 441 -5.33 -7.17 -22.00
N GLY A 442 -5.46 -5.85 -22.17
CA GLY A 442 -4.34 -4.94 -22.46
C GLY A 442 -3.16 -5.09 -21.51
N VAL A 443 -3.41 -5.18 -20.20
CA VAL A 443 -2.36 -5.35 -19.18
C VAL A 443 -1.51 -6.61 -19.37
N ALA A 444 -2.10 -7.69 -19.90
CA ALA A 444 -1.41 -8.94 -20.18
C ALA A 444 -0.64 -8.87 -21.51
N ILE A 445 -1.20 -8.18 -22.51
CA ILE A 445 -0.51 -7.88 -23.78
C ILE A 445 0.74 -7.03 -23.52
N ASP A 446 0.61 -5.96 -22.72
CA ASP A 446 1.73 -5.10 -22.34
C ASP A 446 2.80 -5.87 -21.56
N ALA A 447 2.38 -6.80 -20.70
CA ALA A 447 3.31 -7.66 -19.97
C ALA A 447 4.13 -8.54 -20.92
N ILE A 448 3.49 -9.22 -21.88
CA ILE A 448 4.21 -10.03 -22.89
C ILE A 448 5.13 -9.15 -23.74
N GLY A 449 4.65 -7.96 -24.13
CA GLY A 449 5.44 -6.97 -24.87
C GLY A 449 6.70 -6.54 -24.12
N ALA A 450 6.63 -6.40 -22.79
CA ALA A 450 7.79 -6.06 -21.96
C ALA A 450 8.73 -7.26 -21.73
N VAL A 451 8.17 -8.44 -21.46
CA VAL A 451 8.90 -9.63 -20.98
C VAL A 451 9.81 -10.24 -22.05
N LYS A 452 9.51 -10.05 -23.33
CA LYS A 452 10.37 -10.49 -24.44
C LYS A 452 11.70 -9.73 -24.56
N HIS A 453 11.89 -8.65 -23.80
CA HIS A 453 13.10 -7.82 -23.85
C HIS A 453 14.04 -8.09 -22.66
N PRO A 454 15.34 -7.75 -22.79
CA PRO A 454 16.28 -7.75 -21.67
C PRO A 454 15.88 -6.75 -20.57
N HIS A 455 16.04 -7.14 -19.30
CA HIS A 455 15.83 -6.30 -18.13
C HIS A 455 17.03 -6.34 -17.17
N HIS A 456 17.14 -5.33 -16.31
CA HIS A 456 18.03 -5.33 -15.15
C HIS A 456 17.24 -4.99 -13.89
N PHE A 457 17.27 -5.85 -12.88
CA PHE A 457 16.48 -5.64 -11.65
C PHE A 457 17.19 -6.22 -10.42
N LEU A 458 16.71 -5.81 -9.24
CA LEU A 458 17.23 -6.29 -7.96
C LEU A 458 16.56 -7.60 -7.56
N SER A 459 17.36 -8.63 -7.27
CA SER A 459 16.89 -9.92 -6.74
C SER A 459 17.97 -10.54 -5.85
N VAL A 460 17.75 -11.78 -5.40
CA VAL A 460 18.72 -12.55 -4.62
C VAL A 460 19.40 -13.60 -5.50
N THR A 461 20.69 -13.81 -5.25
CA THR A 461 21.50 -14.86 -5.87
C THR A 461 21.28 -16.22 -5.19
N LYS A 462 21.84 -17.30 -5.76
CA LYS A 462 21.78 -18.63 -5.14
C LYS A 462 22.38 -18.68 -3.71
N PRO A 463 23.48 -17.97 -3.40
CA PRO A 463 23.98 -17.83 -2.02
C PRO A 463 23.14 -16.94 -1.09
N GLY A 464 22.01 -16.39 -1.54
CA GLY A 464 21.12 -15.57 -0.72
C GLY A 464 21.52 -14.09 -0.59
N VAL A 465 22.46 -13.61 -1.39
CA VAL A 465 22.91 -12.20 -1.39
C VAL A 465 22.17 -11.42 -2.47
N VAL A 466 21.79 -10.16 -2.17
CA VAL A 466 21.18 -9.25 -3.14
C VAL A 466 22.15 -8.92 -4.28
N ALA A 467 21.68 -8.96 -5.52
CA ALA A 467 22.44 -8.62 -6.70
C ALA A 467 21.57 -7.96 -7.78
N ILE A 468 22.25 -7.37 -8.77
CA ILE A 468 21.65 -6.93 -10.03
C ILE A 468 21.58 -8.15 -10.95
N VAL A 469 20.38 -8.53 -11.36
CA VAL A 469 20.14 -9.61 -12.32
C VAL A 469 19.92 -8.99 -13.70
N GLY A 470 20.65 -9.47 -14.70
CA GLY A 470 20.42 -9.16 -16.11
C GLY A 470 19.74 -10.33 -16.81
N THR A 471 18.67 -10.07 -17.55
CA THR A 471 17.93 -11.10 -18.30
C THR A 471 18.06 -10.86 -19.80
N VAL A 472 17.78 -11.91 -20.59
CA VAL A 472 17.81 -11.84 -22.07
C VAL A 472 16.43 -11.65 -22.70
N GLY A 473 15.38 -11.70 -21.89
CA GLY A 473 13.99 -11.75 -22.36
C GLY A 473 13.45 -13.18 -22.41
N ASN A 474 12.13 -13.31 -22.30
CA ASN A 474 11.41 -14.58 -22.42
C ASN A 474 10.33 -14.45 -23.50
N GLU A 475 10.57 -15.08 -24.65
CA GLU A 475 9.65 -15.07 -25.80
C GLU A 475 8.51 -16.08 -25.66
N ASP A 476 8.57 -16.98 -24.67
CA ASP A 476 7.64 -18.10 -24.50
C ASP A 476 6.47 -17.70 -23.58
N CYS A 477 5.94 -16.49 -23.77
CA CYS A 477 4.87 -15.94 -22.94
C CYS A 477 3.53 -15.89 -23.68
N TYR A 478 2.44 -16.05 -22.93
CA TYR A 478 1.08 -16.10 -23.48
C TYR A 478 0.06 -15.47 -22.54
N VAL A 479 -1.12 -15.14 -23.05
CA VAL A 479 -2.22 -14.59 -22.24
C VAL A 479 -3.08 -15.71 -21.66
N ILE A 480 -3.60 -15.49 -20.45
CA ILE A 480 -4.59 -16.35 -19.79
C ILE A 480 -5.89 -15.56 -19.60
N LEU A 481 -6.97 -16.00 -20.27
CA LEU A 481 -8.32 -15.49 -20.10
C LEU A 481 -8.99 -16.16 -18.90
N ARG A 482 -9.39 -15.38 -17.89
CA ARG A 482 -9.88 -15.89 -16.59
C ARG A 482 -11.19 -15.24 -16.11
N GLY A 483 -11.86 -14.51 -17.00
CA GLY A 483 -13.01 -13.65 -16.74
C GLY A 483 -12.63 -12.35 -16.03
N GLY A 484 -13.62 -11.67 -15.48
CA GLY A 484 -13.41 -10.45 -14.69
C GLY A 484 -14.73 -9.84 -14.24
N LYS A 485 -14.68 -8.61 -13.72
CA LYS A 485 -15.90 -7.87 -13.34
C LYS A 485 -16.87 -7.64 -14.52
N ARG A 486 -16.36 -7.66 -15.76
CA ARG A 486 -17.15 -7.56 -16.99
C ARG A 486 -17.88 -8.84 -17.40
N GLY A 487 -17.65 -9.94 -16.68
CA GLY A 487 -18.23 -11.24 -16.97
C GLY A 487 -17.19 -12.28 -17.35
N THR A 488 -17.68 -13.40 -17.87
CA THR A 488 -16.89 -14.50 -18.41
C THR A 488 -16.24 -14.10 -19.74
N ASN A 489 -15.12 -14.70 -20.12
CA ASN A 489 -14.43 -14.42 -21.37
C ASN A 489 -13.86 -15.68 -22.06
N TYR A 490 -14.62 -16.78 -22.02
CA TYR A 490 -14.26 -18.06 -22.64
C TYR A 490 -15.08 -18.40 -23.90
N ASP A 491 -16.15 -17.65 -24.17
CA ASP A 491 -17.02 -17.85 -25.32
C ASP A 491 -16.34 -17.42 -26.63
N ALA A 492 -16.83 -17.93 -27.76
CA ALA A 492 -16.23 -17.70 -29.08
C ALA A 492 -16.05 -16.22 -29.45
N LYS A 493 -16.95 -15.33 -29.00
CA LYS A 493 -16.82 -13.89 -29.25
C LYS A 493 -15.64 -13.33 -28.47
N SER A 494 -15.53 -13.64 -27.18
CA SER A 494 -14.40 -13.24 -26.34
C SER A 494 -13.06 -13.76 -26.88
N ILE A 495 -13.03 -14.99 -27.40
CA ILE A 495 -11.84 -15.58 -28.02
C ILE A 495 -11.45 -14.84 -29.31
N ALA A 496 -12.41 -14.53 -30.17
CA ALA A 496 -12.17 -13.75 -31.39
C ALA A 496 -11.62 -12.34 -31.08
N GLU A 497 -12.22 -11.64 -30.11
CA GLU A 497 -11.75 -10.32 -29.67
C GLU A 497 -10.33 -10.37 -29.09
N ALA A 498 -10.01 -11.41 -28.30
CA ALA A 498 -8.68 -11.61 -27.75
C ALA A 498 -7.64 -11.88 -28.85
N LYS A 499 -7.97 -12.71 -29.85
CA LYS A 499 -7.10 -12.99 -31.00
C LYS A 499 -6.83 -11.72 -31.82
N GLU A 500 -7.85 -10.91 -32.08
CA GLU A 500 -7.69 -9.63 -32.78
C GLU A 500 -6.78 -8.66 -32.01
N ALA A 501 -6.93 -8.58 -30.68
CA ALA A 501 -6.08 -7.75 -29.84
C ALA A 501 -4.61 -8.23 -29.83
N LEU A 502 -4.37 -9.54 -29.76
CA LEU A 502 -3.03 -10.12 -29.87
C LEU A 502 -2.40 -9.83 -31.24
N GLN A 503 -3.17 -9.99 -32.32
CA GLN A 503 -2.72 -9.71 -33.68
C GLN A 503 -2.32 -8.24 -33.84
N LYS A 504 -3.15 -7.30 -33.34
CA LYS A 504 -2.86 -5.86 -33.35
C LYS A 504 -1.57 -5.51 -32.59
N ALA A 505 -1.24 -6.27 -31.55
CA ALA A 505 -0.01 -6.11 -30.77
C ALA A 505 1.21 -6.85 -31.36
N GLY A 506 1.06 -7.54 -32.50
CA GLY A 506 2.13 -8.34 -33.10
C GLY A 506 2.52 -9.56 -32.27
N ILE A 507 1.61 -10.07 -31.44
CA ILE A 507 1.78 -11.28 -30.64
C ILE A 507 1.03 -12.42 -31.33
N GLN A 508 1.57 -13.65 -31.24
CA GLN A 508 0.91 -14.83 -31.78
C GLN A 508 -0.49 -15.00 -31.16
N GLN A 509 -1.48 -15.32 -31.99
CA GLN A 509 -2.89 -15.42 -31.58
C GLN A 509 -3.20 -16.70 -30.79
N ARG A 510 -2.37 -17.01 -29.79
CA ARG A 510 -2.44 -18.21 -28.97
C ARG A 510 -2.63 -17.82 -27.51
N LEU A 511 -3.67 -18.39 -26.90
CA LEU A 511 -4.10 -18.05 -25.55
C LEU A 511 -4.52 -19.29 -24.76
N MET A 512 -4.46 -19.15 -23.44
CA MET A 512 -4.99 -20.14 -22.50
C MET A 512 -6.29 -19.63 -21.87
N VAL A 513 -7.23 -20.53 -21.59
CA VAL A 513 -8.48 -20.21 -20.90
C VAL A 513 -8.53 -20.88 -19.51
N ASP A 514 -8.63 -20.09 -18.46
CA ASP A 514 -8.86 -20.55 -17.09
C ASP A 514 -10.37 -20.83 -16.92
N CYS A 515 -10.70 -22.10 -16.69
CA CYS A 515 -12.07 -22.58 -16.52
C CYS A 515 -12.66 -22.17 -15.15
N SER A 516 -11.82 -21.80 -14.18
CA SER A 516 -12.21 -21.43 -12.82
C SER A 516 -12.44 -19.92 -12.69
N HIS A 517 -12.29 -19.37 -11.48
CA HIS A 517 -12.28 -17.95 -11.18
C HIS A 517 -13.46 -17.16 -11.77
N GLY A 518 -13.20 -16.11 -12.56
CA GLY A 518 -14.24 -15.29 -13.15
C GLY A 518 -15.07 -16.05 -14.19
N ASN A 519 -14.46 -16.99 -14.91
CA ASN A 519 -15.14 -17.79 -15.92
C ASN A 519 -16.07 -18.84 -15.33
N SER A 520 -15.77 -19.36 -14.14
CA SER A 520 -16.69 -20.21 -13.39
C SER A 520 -17.76 -19.45 -12.59
N GLU A 521 -17.69 -18.11 -12.59
CA GLU A 521 -18.46 -17.25 -11.69
C GLU A 521 -18.24 -17.60 -10.21
N LYS A 522 -17.04 -18.09 -9.88
CA LYS A 522 -16.65 -18.64 -8.58
C LYS A 522 -17.48 -19.85 -8.12
N ASN A 523 -18.06 -20.58 -9.06
CA ASN A 523 -18.75 -21.85 -8.81
C ASN A 523 -18.01 -22.99 -9.52
N HIS A 524 -17.32 -23.83 -8.76
CA HIS A 524 -16.54 -24.95 -9.31
C HIS A 524 -17.35 -25.88 -10.22
N LYS A 525 -18.67 -26.03 -10.00
CA LYS A 525 -19.56 -26.83 -10.85
C LYS A 525 -19.80 -26.24 -12.24
N ASN A 526 -19.38 -25.01 -12.48
CA ASN A 526 -19.40 -24.40 -13.80
C ASN A 526 -18.13 -24.71 -14.61
N GLN A 527 -17.02 -25.16 -13.99
CA GLN A 527 -15.79 -25.47 -14.73
C GLN A 527 -16.00 -26.50 -15.85
N PRO A 528 -16.77 -27.60 -15.67
CA PRO A 528 -17.06 -28.54 -16.76
C PRO A 528 -17.86 -27.91 -17.90
N LYS A 529 -18.73 -26.93 -17.61
CA LYS A 529 -19.49 -26.20 -18.65
C LYS A 529 -18.58 -25.29 -19.46
N VAL A 530 -17.64 -24.60 -18.79
CA VAL A 530 -16.62 -23.81 -19.47
C VAL A 530 -15.75 -24.69 -20.38
N ALA A 531 -15.29 -25.82 -19.85
CA ALA A 531 -14.51 -26.78 -20.62
C ALA A 531 -15.29 -27.35 -21.83
N ALA A 532 -16.59 -27.64 -21.67
CA ALA A 532 -17.44 -28.09 -22.76
C ALA A 532 -17.60 -27.01 -23.86
N SER A 533 -17.74 -25.73 -23.49
CA SER A 533 -17.79 -24.63 -24.46
C SER A 533 -16.47 -24.46 -25.21
N ILE A 534 -15.34 -24.65 -24.54
CA ILE A 534 -14.01 -24.64 -25.16
C ILE A 534 -13.86 -25.86 -26.10
N ALA A 535 -14.28 -27.05 -25.66
CA ALA A 535 -14.27 -28.27 -26.46
C ALA A 535 -15.10 -28.12 -27.74
N GLU A 536 -16.27 -27.48 -27.68
CA GLU A 536 -17.08 -27.19 -28.86
C GLU A 536 -16.31 -26.30 -29.85
N GLN A 537 -15.65 -25.25 -29.39
CA GLN A 537 -14.83 -24.37 -30.24
C GLN A 537 -13.66 -25.11 -30.88
N LEU A 538 -12.94 -25.92 -30.10
CA LEU A 538 -11.84 -26.77 -30.59
C LEU A 538 -12.34 -27.73 -31.68
N SER A 539 -13.45 -28.44 -31.44
CA SER A 539 -14.02 -29.38 -32.41
C SER A 539 -14.45 -28.72 -33.74
N LYS A 540 -14.71 -27.41 -33.73
CA LYS A 540 -15.02 -26.61 -34.93
C LYS A 540 -13.78 -26.05 -35.63
N GLY A 541 -12.58 -26.41 -35.19
CA GLY A 541 -11.31 -26.00 -35.82
C GLY A 541 -10.61 -24.82 -35.16
N GLU A 542 -11.05 -24.32 -33.99
CA GLU A 542 -10.38 -23.19 -33.33
C GLU A 542 -8.93 -23.55 -32.93
N THR A 543 -7.97 -22.79 -33.44
CA THR A 543 -6.51 -23.01 -33.26
C THR A 543 -5.84 -22.03 -32.30
N GLY A 544 -6.52 -20.94 -31.95
CA GLY A 544 -6.02 -19.92 -31.03
C GLY A 544 -6.10 -20.32 -29.56
N ILE A 545 -6.99 -21.25 -29.20
CA ILE A 545 -7.00 -21.85 -27.86
C ILE A 545 -5.90 -22.91 -27.80
N MET A 546 -4.76 -22.55 -27.22
CA MET A 546 -3.61 -23.45 -27.08
C MET A 546 -3.62 -24.22 -25.77
N GLY A 547 -4.41 -23.78 -24.79
CA GLY A 547 -4.49 -24.47 -23.51
C GLY A 547 -5.63 -24.05 -22.61
N VAL A 548 -5.79 -24.78 -21.50
CA VAL A 548 -6.77 -24.51 -20.45
C VAL A 548 -6.16 -24.65 -19.06
N MET A 549 -6.76 -23.98 -18.07
CA MET A 549 -6.43 -24.12 -16.65
C MET A 549 -7.66 -24.57 -15.86
N ILE A 550 -7.51 -25.60 -15.02
CA ILE A 550 -8.60 -26.24 -14.27
C ILE A 550 -8.19 -26.37 -12.80
N GLU A 551 -9.09 -26.01 -11.89
CA GLU A 551 -8.92 -26.25 -10.45
C GLU A 551 -9.68 -27.52 -10.04
N SER A 552 -8.94 -28.60 -9.79
CA SER A 552 -9.43 -29.94 -9.47
C SER A 552 -8.72 -30.50 -8.25
N ASN A 553 -9.37 -31.39 -7.50
CA ASN A 553 -8.75 -32.09 -6.38
C ASN A 553 -9.28 -33.53 -6.33
N ILE A 554 -8.81 -34.33 -5.37
CA ILE A 554 -9.35 -35.68 -5.16
C ILE A 554 -10.86 -35.59 -4.90
N ASN A 555 -11.27 -34.69 -4.01
CA ASN A 555 -12.67 -34.46 -3.65
C ASN A 555 -13.13 -33.04 -4.05
N GLU A 556 -14.40 -32.90 -4.42
CA GLU A 556 -14.98 -31.61 -4.86
C GLU A 556 -15.12 -30.58 -3.73
N GLY A 557 -15.35 -29.32 -4.11
CA GLY A 557 -15.68 -28.24 -3.20
C GLY A 557 -14.46 -27.63 -2.50
N ASN A 558 -14.73 -26.95 -1.39
CA ASN A 558 -13.72 -26.45 -0.46
C ASN A 558 -14.18 -26.56 0.99
N GLN A 559 -13.25 -26.34 1.90
CA GLN A 559 -13.49 -26.30 3.34
C GLN A 559 -12.74 -25.12 3.98
N LYS A 560 -13.17 -24.72 5.17
CA LYS A 560 -12.41 -23.79 6.02
C LYS A 560 -11.52 -24.59 6.96
N VAL A 561 -10.40 -24.01 7.36
CA VAL A 561 -9.57 -24.56 8.43
C VAL A 561 -10.39 -24.55 9.74
N PRO A 562 -10.63 -25.71 10.36
CA PRO A 562 -11.43 -25.81 11.58
C PRO A 562 -10.62 -25.38 12.81
N LYS A 563 -11.25 -25.35 14.00
CA LYS A 563 -10.58 -24.88 15.23
C LYS A 563 -9.45 -25.81 15.67
N GLU A 564 -9.60 -27.09 15.35
CA GLU A 564 -8.64 -28.18 15.58
C GLU A 564 -7.42 -28.07 14.64
N GLY A 565 -7.40 -27.08 13.74
CA GLY A 565 -6.33 -26.85 12.78
C GLY A 565 -6.29 -27.94 11.72
N LYS A 566 -5.07 -28.27 11.27
CA LYS A 566 -4.82 -29.27 10.21
C LYS A 566 -5.44 -30.65 10.50
N ALA A 567 -5.53 -31.05 11.76
CA ALA A 567 -6.04 -32.37 12.16
C ALA A 567 -7.53 -32.58 11.86
N GLY A 568 -8.31 -31.49 11.73
CA GLY A 568 -9.74 -31.56 11.42
C GLY A 568 -10.09 -31.42 9.94
N LEU A 569 -9.10 -31.32 9.04
CA LEU A 569 -9.34 -31.15 7.61
C LEU A 569 -9.80 -32.45 6.95
N ALA A 570 -10.84 -32.36 6.13
CA ALA A 570 -11.23 -33.44 5.24
C ALA A 570 -10.11 -33.71 4.21
N TYR A 571 -9.81 -34.98 3.97
CA TYR A 571 -8.77 -35.39 3.04
C TYR A 571 -9.10 -34.97 1.60
N GLY A 572 -8.10 -34.48 0.85
CA GLY A 572 -8.26 -34.21 -0.57
C GLY A 572 -9.27 -33.11 -0.94
N VAL A 573 -9.70 -32.27 0.02
CA VAL A 573 -10.61 -31.14 -0.20
C VAL A 573 -9.84 -29.82 -0.04
N SER A 574 -9.97 -28.92 -1.01
CA SER A 574 -9.27 -27.62 -1.02
C SER A 574 -9.59 -26.76 0.22
N ILE A 575 -8.61 -26.06 0.78
CA ILE A 575 -8.81 -25.04 1.84
C ILE A 575 -8.85 -23.59 1.32
N THR A 576 -8.81 -23.44 -0.01
CA THR A 576 -8.85 -22.16 -0.73
C THR A 576 -10.10 -22.09 -1.62
N ASP A 577 -9.95 -21.85 -2.93
CA ASP A 577 -11.09 -21.88 -3.84
C ASP A 577 -11.57 -23.32 -4.05
N ALA A 578 -12.87 -23.47 -4.36
CA ALA A 578 -13.49 -24.76 -4.58
C ALA A 578 -13.01 -25.42 -5.87
N CYS A 579 -12.79 -26.72 -5.83
CA CYS A 579 -12.32 -27.52 -6.96
C CYS A 579 -13.41 -28.48 -7.46
N ILE A 580 -13.31 -28.93 -8.71
CA ILE A 580 -14.04 -30.13 -9.15
C ILE A 580 -13.41 -31.38 -8.54
N GLY A 581 -14.21 -32.44 -8.37
CA GLY A 581 -13.74 -33.74 -7.90
C GLY A 581 -13.01 -34.53 -8.97
N TRP A 582 -12.49 -35.70 -8.61
CA TRP A 582 -11.71 -36.53 -9.52
C TRP A 582 -12.52 -37.05 -10.71
N GLU A 583 -13.78 -37.47 -10.49
CA GLU A 583 -14.65 -38.00 -11.55
C GLU A 583 -14.94 -36.94 -12.63
N ASP A 584 -15.26 -35.71 -12.20
CA ASP A 584 -15.43 -34.57 -13.11
C ASP A 584 -14.13 -34.22 -13.83
N THR A 585 -12.98 -34.37 -13.16
CA THR A 585 -11.66 -34.13 -13.76
C THR A 585 -11.43 -35.07 -14.94
N VAL A 586 -11.67 -36.37 -14.75
CA VAL A 586 -11.55 -37.37 -15.82
C VAL A 586 -12.51 -37.05 -16.96
N SER A 587 -13.78 -36.75 -16.66
CA SER A 587 -14.77 -36.40 -17.69
C SER A 587 -14.38 -35.16 -18.51
N VAL A 588 -13.80 -34.14 -17.87
CA VAL A 588 -13.34 -32.93 -18.54
C VAL A 588 -12.13 -33.21 -19.43
N LEU A 589 -11.16 -34.01 -18.96
CA LEU A 589 -9.99 -34.40 -19.76
C LEU A 589 -10.39 -35.23 -20.98
N ASP A 590 -11.29 -36.19 -20.82
CA ASP A 590 -11.85 -36.99 -21.93
C ASP A 590 -12.53 -36.09 -22.98
N THR A 591 -13.33 -35.12 -22.52
CA THR A 591 -14.03 -34.17 -23.39
C THR A 591 -13.05 -33.32 -24.20
N LEU A 592 -12.03 -32.77 -23.54
CA LEU A 592 -11.01 -31.94 -24.20
C LEU A 592 -10.16 -32.76 -25.17
N ALA A 593 -9.76 -33.98 -24.80
CA ALA A 593 -8.99 -34.86 -25.68
C ALA A 593 -9.78 -35.20 -26.95
N ASN A 594 -11.06 -35.54 -26.81
CA ASN A 594 -11.92 -35.81 -27.97
C ASN A 594 -12.07 -34.58 -28.87
N ALA A 595 -12.21 -33.38 -28.29
CA ALA A 595 -12.29 -32.15 -29.06
C ALA A 595 -11.00 -31.84 -29.86
N VAL A 596 -9.83 -32.15 -29.30
CA VAL A 596 -8.54 -32.05 -30.02
C VAL A 596 -8.49 -33.03 -31.20
N LYS A 597 -8.98 -34.26 -31.04
CA LYS A 597 -9.07 -35.23 -32.15
C LYS A 597 -9.96 -34.70 -33.28
N GLU A 598 -11.11 -34.13 -32.95
CA GLU A 598 -12.01 -33.53 -33.94
C GLU A 598 -11.39 -32.30 -34.62
N ARG A 599 -10.71 -31.43 -33.86
CA ARG A 599 -9.97 -30.28 -34.42
C ARG A 599 -9.01 -30.71 -35.51
N ARG A 600 -8.22 -31.77 -35.27
CA ARG A 600 -7.25 -32.29 -36.25
C ARG A 600 -7.94 -32.77 -37.53
N LYS A 601 -9.08 -33.46 -37.42
CA LYS A 601 -9.85 -33.94 -38.58
C LYS A 601 -10.39 -32.78 -39.43
N VAL A 602 -10.94 -31.76 -38.78
CA VAL A 602 -11.46 -30.56 -39.46
C VAL A 602 -10.33 -29.82 -40.18
N ASN A 603 -9.22 -29.58 -39.49
CA ASN A 603 -8.10 -28.82 -40.05
C ASN A 603 -7.32 -29.59 -41.12
N SER A 604 -7.22 -30.93 -41.03
CA SER A 604 -6.64 -31.74 -42.11
C SER A 604 -7.49 -31.71 -43.39
N THR A 605 -8.81 -31.63 -43.26
CA THR A 605 -9.74 -31.57 -44.40
C THR A 605 -9.68 -30.18 -45.07
N ASN A 606 -9.59 -29.11 -44.27
CA ASN A 606 -9.51 -27.74 -44.77
C ASN A 606 -8.16 -27.38 -45.40
N GLY A 607 -7.06 -28.07 -45.03
CA GLY A 607 -5.72 -27.87 -45.60
C GLY A 607 -5.46 -28.64 -46.91
N GLN A 608 -6.42 -29.43 -47.40
CA GLN A 608 -6.37 -30.14 -48.68
C GLN A 608 -7.18 -29.45 -49.80
N GLN A 609 -7.76 -28.28 -49.53
CA GLN A 609 -8.32 -27.35 -50.51
C GLN A 609 -7.39 -26.14 -50.66
#